data_AF-A0AAW1IAC8-F1
#
_entry.id   AF-A0AAW1IAC8-F1
#
_cell.length_a   1.000
_cell.length_b   1.000
_cell.length_c   1.000
_cell.angle_alpha   90.00
_cell.angle_beta   90.00
_cell.angle_gamma   90.00
#
_symmetry.space_group_name_H-M   'P 1'
#
loop_
_entity.id
_entity.type
_entity.pdbx_description
1 polymer ?
#
loop_
_entity_poly.entity_id
_entity_poly.type
_entity_poly.pdbx_seq_one_letter_code
_entity_poly.pdbx_strand_id
1 'polypeptide(L)'
;MSPALMIFLCWAVIGRSSVLCRADLMCDNLYAASNGMVERAIQPIKALLHKAFEEGADPFLAILYYNVTPKPGFPSRVDLLMRRRLRTTLSALLT
;
A
#
# COMPACT_ATOMS: atom_id res chain seq x y z
N MET A 1 -12.67 30.19 10.18
CA MET A 1 -12.86 28.94 9.41
C MET A 1 -12.75 27.76 10.36
N SER A 2 -13.87 27.13 10.68
CA SER A 2 -13.94 26.09 11.72
C SER A 2 -13.30 24.77 11.26
N PRO A 3 -12.65 24.01 12.15
CA PRO A 3 -11.99 22.73 11.82
C PRO A 3 -12.95 21.69 11.21
N ALA A 4 -14.25 21.79 11.48
CA ALA A 4 -15.28 20.96 10.86
C ALA A 4 -15.35 21.12 9.33
N LEU A 5 -15.10 22.32 8.80
CA LEU A 5 -15.18 22.60 7.37
C LEU A 5 -13.99 21.99 6.59
N MET A 6 -12.82 21.86 7.23
CA MET A 6 -11.66 21.19 6.64
C MET A 6 -11.88 19.67 6.53
N ILE A 7 -12.54 19.06 7.51
CA ILE A 7 -12.90 17.63 7.48
C ILE A 7 -13.93 17.35 6.38
N PHE A 8 -14.92 18.23 6.21
CA PHE A 8 -15.92 18.09 5.14
C PHE A 8 -15.30 18.23 3.73
N LEU A 9 -14.36 19.15 3.54
CA LEU A 9 -13.63 19.29 2.27
C LEU A 9 -12.69 18.11 2.01
N CYS A 10 -12.05 17.57 3.06
CA CYS A 10 -11.23 16.35 2.96
C CYS A 10 -12.08 15.12 2.61
N TRP A 11 -13.28 15.00 3.18
CA TRP A 11 -14.22 13.92 2.85
C TRP A 11 -14.85 14.09 1.46
N ALA A 12 -15.01 15.32 0.97
CA ALA A 12 -15.47 15.58 -0.39
C ALA A 12 -14.43 15.19 -1.45
N VAL A 13 -13.14 15.33 -1.16
CA VAL A 13 -12.04 14.89 -2.05
C VAL A 13 -11.84 13.36 -1.99
N ILE A 14 -12.09 12.72 -0.84
CA ILE A 14 -11.99 11.26 -0.68
C ILE A 14 -13.28 10.53 -1.12
N GLY A 15 -14.43 11.22 -1.10
CA GLY A 15 -15.73 10.58 -1.00
C GLY A 15 -16.59 10.53 -2.26
N ARG A 16 -16.10 10.88 -3.46
CA ARG A 16 -16.94 10.78 -4.67
C ARG A 16 -16.23 10.81 -6.02
N SER A 17 -15.07 10.18 -6.13
CA SER A 17 -14.36 10.09 -7.43
C SER A 17 -13.59 8.79 -7.57
N SER A 18 -14.32 7.69 -7.70
CA SER A 18 -13.80 6.50 -8.36
C SER A 18 -14.97 5.74 -8.97
N VAL A 19 -15.30 6.17 -10.18
CA VAL A 19 -15.51 5.32 -11.35
C VAL A 19 -16.22 4.01 -11.05
N LEU A 20 -17.47 3.97 -11.53
CA LEU A 20 -18.22 2.84 -12.08
C LEU A 20 -17.35 1.70 -12.67
N CYS A 21 -16.56 1.02 -11.85
CA CYS A 21 -16.09 -0.32 -12.13
C CYS A 21 -17.28 -1.20 -11.78
N ARG A 22 -17.90 -1.79 -12.80
CA ARG A 22 -18.82 -2.90 -12.64
C ARG A 22 -18.00 -4.06 -12.04
N ALA A 23 -17.85 -4.06 -10.71
CA ALA A 23 -17.01 -4.99 -9.97
C ALA A 23 -17.58 -6.42 -9.97
N ASP A 24 -18.82 -6.59 -10.42
CA ASP A 24 -19.52 -7.87 -10.47
C ASP A 24 -19.01 -8.83 -11.56
N LEU A 25 -17.96 -8.47 -12.33
CA LEU A 25 -17.44 -9.28 -13.44
C LEU A 25 -15.93 -9.53 -13.45
N MET A 26 -15.16 -9.08 -12.45
CA MET A 26 -13.69 -9.29 -12.41
C MET A 26 -13.14 -9.95 -11.15
N CYS A 27 -13.98 -10.18 -10.13
CA CYS A 27 -13.69 -11.10 -9.03
C CYS A 27 -14.71 -12.23 -9.07
N ASP A 28 -14.58 -13.13 -10.04
CA ASP A 28 -15.41 -14.34 -10.03
C ASP A 28 -15.04 -15.16 -8.78
N ASN A 29 -16.05 -15.66 -8.05
CA ASN A 29 -15.88 -16.38 -6.77
C ASN A 29 -15.05 -17.67 -6.90
N LEU A 30 -14.73 -18.05 -8.14
CA LEU A 30 -13.85 -19.15 -8.53
C LEU A 30 -12.49 -19.13 -7.80
N TYR A 31 -12.00 -17.96 -7.36
CA TYR A 31 -10.69 -17.83 -6.70
C TYR A 31 -10.76 -17.18 -5.31
N ALA A 32 -11.71 -17.60 -4.48
CA ALA A 32 -11.86 -17.11 -3.10
C ALA A 32 -10.56 -17.16 -2.28
N ALA A 33 -9.73 -18.20 -2.45
CA ALA A 33 -8.46 -18.32 -1.74
C ALA A 33 -7.44 -17.26 -2.18
N SER A 34 -7.31 -17.00 -3.48
CA SER A 34 -6.40 -15.99 -4.02
C SER A 34 -6.83 -14.59 -3.57
N ASN A 35 -8.12 -14.30 -3.68
CA ASN A 35 -8.68 -13.01 -3.30
C ASN A 35 -8.50 -12.76 -1.78
N GLY A 36 -8.77 -13.78 -0.95
CA GLY A 36 -8.52 -13.68 0.49
C GLY A 36 -7.05 -13.44 0.84
N MET A 37 -6.10 -13.99 0.09
CA MET A 37 -4.67 -13.71 0.27
C MET A 37 -4.32 -12.27 -0.11
N VAL A 38 -4.87 -11.77 -1.21
CA VAL A 38 -4.68 -10.38 -1.68
C VAL A 38 -5.24 -9.38 -0.66
N GLU A 39 -6.46 -9.60 -0.17
CA GLU A 39 -7.08 -8.73 0.82
C GLU A 39 -6.25 -8.64 2.12
N ARG A 40 -5.78 -9.78 2.62
CA ARG A 40 -4.89 -9.84 3.79
C ARG A 40 -3.56 -9.13 3.55
N ALA A 41 -3.04 -9.14 2.33
CA ALA A 41 -1.82 -8.44 1.97
C ALA A 41 -2.02 -6.92 1.87
N ILE A 42 -3.20 -6.46 1.45
CA ILE A 42 -3.53 -5.04 1.27
C ILE A 42 -3.83 -4.33 2.59
N GLN A 43 -4.50 -5.00 3.54
CA GLN A 43 -4.83 -4.43 4.86
C GLN A 43 -3.66 -3.72 5.57
N PRO A 44 -2.47 -4.35 5.74
CA PRO A 44 -1.33 -3.69 6.38
C PRO A 44 -0.75 -2.54 5.55
N ILE A 45 -0.85 -2.57 4.21
CA ILE A 45 -0.42 -1.46 3.35
C ILE A 45 -1.28 -0.24 3.60
N LYS A 46 -2.61 -0.42 3.67
CA LYS A 46 -3.54 0.69 3.97
C LYS A 46 -3.22 1.33 5.31
N ALA A 47 -3.03 0.51 6.35
CA ALA A 47 -2.66 1.00 7.68
C ALA A 47 -1.32 1.74 7.69
N LEU A 48 -0.32 1.25 6.95
CA LEU A 48 0.98 1.92 6.78
C LEU A 48 0.84 3.28 6.09
N LEU A 49 0.03 3.36 5.03
CA LEU A 49 -0.20 4.60 4.30
C LEU A 49 -0.92 5.62 5.18
N HIS A 50 -1.94 5.22 5.93
CA HIS A 50 -2.60 6.11 6.89
C HIS A 50 -1.62 6.72 7.89
N LYS A 51 -0.73 5.90 8.47
CA LYS A 51 0.32 6.40 9.39
C LYS A 51 1.29 7.35 8.69
N ALA A 52 1.73 7.02 7.48
CA ALA A 52 2.63 7.90 6.71
C ALA A 52 1.99 9.26 6.42
N PHE A 53 0.69 9.30 6.11
CA PHE A 53 -0.05 10.55 5.92
C PHE A 53 -0.23 11.35 7.21
N GLU A 54 -0.50 10.69 8.34
CA GLU A 54 -0.60 11.32 9.66
C GLU A 54 0.73 11.94 10.11
N GLU A 55 1.85 11.27 9.81
CA GLU A 55 3.21 11.71 10.14
C GLU A 55 3.77 12.72 9.11
N GLY A 56 3.08 12.95 7.98
CA GLY A 56 3.57 13.79 6.88
C GLY A 56 4.78 13.21 6.13
N ALA A 57 5.04 11.90 6.27
CA ALA A 57 6.12 11.19 5.61
C ALA A 57 5.77 10.81 4.16
N ASP A 58 6.79 10.55 3.34
CA ASP A 58 6.59 10.11 1.96
C ASP A 58 5.92 8.71 1.91
N PRO A 59 4.69 8.57 1.37
CA PRO A 59 3.99 7.30 1.28
C PRO A 59 4.72 6.29 0.37
N PHE A 60 5.45 6.73 -0.64
CA PHE A 60 6.19 5.83 -1.54
C PHE A 60 7.38 5.20 -0.83
N LEU A 61 8.05 5.97 0.02
CA LEU A 61 9.13 5.48 0.86
C LEU A 61 8.63 4.42 1.86
N ALA A 62 7.46 4.63 2.47
CA ALA A 62 6.84 3.66 3.36
C ALA A 62 6.52 2.32 2.64
N ILE A 63 5.99 2.37 1.41
CA ILE A 63 5.73 1.17 0.60
C ILE A 63 7.05 0.46 0.25
N LEU A 64 8.09 1.21 -0.12
CA LEU A 64 9.39 0.65 -0.44
C LEU A 64 9.98 -0.13 0.74
N TYR A 65 9.98 0.47 1.93
CA TYR A 65 10.44 -0.20 3.14
C TYR A 65 9.61 -1.43 3.47
N TYR A 66 8.28 -1.32 3.38
CA TYR A 66 7.40 -2.45 3.59
C TYR A 66 7.73 -3.63 2.66
N ASN A 67 8.05 -3.35 1.39
CA ASN A 67 8.36 -4.37 0.39
C ASN A 67 9.71 -5.08 0.61
N VAL A 68 10.71 -4.37 1.14
CA VAL A 68 12.06 -4.91 1.39
C VAL A 68 12.22 -5.50 2.78
N THR A 69 11.33 -5.16 3.72
CA THR A 69 11.37 -5.72 5.08
C THR A 69 11.03 -7.21 5.03
N PRO A 70 11.96 -8.11 5.42
CA PRO A 70 11.67 -9.54 5.50
C PRO A 70 10.74 -9.82 6.68
N LYS A 71 9.88 -10.83 6.53
CA LYS A 71 9.10 -11.35 7.65
C LYS A 71 9.89 -12.46 8.35
N PRO A 72 9.71 -12.67 9.66
CA PRO A 72 10.39 -13.78 10.34
C PRO A 72 10.05 -15.10 9.64
N GLY A 73 11.08 -15.83 9.20
CA GLY A 73 10.94 -17.09 8.48
C GLY A 73 10.62 -17.00 6.98
N PHE A 74 10.47 -15.81 6.40
CA PHE A 74 10.18 -15.63 4.98
C PHE A 74 11.05 -14.54 4.33
N PRO A 75 11.48 -14.73 3.06
CA PRO A 75 12.16 -13.67 2.31
C PRO A 75 11.23 -12.45 2.14
N SER A 76 11.81 -11.28 1.90
CA SER A 76 11.00 -10.09 1.62
C SER A 76 10.20 -10.29 0.32
N ARG A 77 9.13 -9.51 0.13
CA ARG A 77 8.29 -9.65 -1.08
C ARG A 77 9.08 -9.45 -2.35
N VAL A 78 9.99 -8.48 -2.34
CA VAL A 78 10.78 -8.18 -3.52
C VAL A 78 11.86 -9.24 -3.74
N ASP A 79 12.40 -9.83 -2.67
CA ASP A 79 13.32 -10.95 -2.80
C ASP A 79 12.63 -12.18 -3.41
N LEU A 80 11.36 -12.40 -3.07
CA LEU A 80 10.55 -13.48 -3.65
C LEU A 80 10.24 -13.23 -5.13
N LEU A 81 9.92 -11.98 -5.49
CA LEU A 81 9.62 -11.58 -6.87
C LEU A 81 10.89 -11.58 -7.75
N MET A 82 12.00 -11.05 -7.24
CA MET A 82 13.25 -10.82 -7.99
C MET A 82 14.24 -11.99 -7.86
N ARG A 83 13.97 -12.97 -6.99
CA ARG A 83 14.85 -14.10 -6.65
C ARG A 83 16.27 -13.69 -6.25
N ARG A 84 16.45 -12.47 -5.76
CA ARG A 84 17.72 -11.90 -5.30
C ARG A 84 17.46 -10.92 -4.17
N ARG A 85 18.44 -10.73 -3.28
CA ARG A 85 18.31 -9.77 -2.18
C ARG A 85 18.48 -8.34 -2.69
N LEU A 86 17.44 -7.52 -2.58
CA LEU A 86 17.55 -6.10 -2.93
C LEU A 86 18.23 -5.29 -1.81
N ARG A 87 19.11 -4.37 -2.22
CA ARG A 87 19.66 -3.32 -1.37
C ARG A 87 18.93 -2.02 -1.72
N THR A 88 18.14 -1.50 -0.80
CA THR A 88 17.38 -0.24 -0.97
C THR A 88 18.23 1.00 -0.81
N THR A 89 19.42 0.87 -0.23
CA THR A 89 20.46 1.87 -0.38
C THR A 89 21.01 1.77 -1.80
N LEU A 90 20.37 2.49 -2.72
CA LEU A 90 21.09 2.98 -3.89
C LEU A 90 22.28 3.75 -3.30
N SER A 91 23.49 3.21 -3.43
CA SER A 91 24.69 3.92 -3.02
C SER A 91 24.77 5.15 -3.92
N ALA A 92 24.19 6.25 -3.46
CA ALA A 92 24.20 7.52 -4.16
C ALA A 92 25.50 8.29 -3.89
N LEU A 93 26.57 7.64 -3.39
CA LEU A 93 27.84 8.29 -3.08
C LEU A 93 29.02 7.29 -3.14
N LEU A 94 29.33 6.78 -4.33
CA LEU A 94 30.67 6.28 -4.68
C LEU A 94 30.88 6.45 -6.20
N THR A 95 30.94 7.72 -6.63
CA THR A 95 31.81 8.35 -7.67
C THR A 95 31.21 9.68 -8.05
#